data_AF-A0A660WHF5-F1
#
_entry.id   AF-A0A660WHF5-F1
#
_cell.length_a   1.000
_cell.length_b   1.000
_cell.length_c   1.000
_cell.angle_alpha   90.00
_cell.angle_beta   90.00
_cell.angle_gamma   90.00
#
_symmetry.space_group_name_H-M   'P 1'
#
loop_
_entity.id
_entity.type
_entity.pdbx_description
1 polymer ?
#
loop_
_entity_poly.entity_id
_entity_poly.type
_entity_poly.pdbx_seq_one_letter_code
_entity_poly.pdbx_strand_id
1 'polypeptide(L)'
;MPGNCRFQISYLFHATGHAQRLAALSGQVAANWSRSSEIRRNRIPQLLKGGIAMNWLTAKRWSPYQVGLLIGVLCWVAFYISDRPLAASAAFAKSAAMIEKAAAPEHYAENKYFHSQEKYAPVPDWQWMLVVGIFAGALFSGLISRDIKPEIVPEVWRSGIGRSAALRLLWAFIGGVALMFGARMAGGCASGHGISGGLQLSVGSWTFLGVSFLTGTVTACLVYRTRRSKTPAQQ
;
A
#
# COMPACT_ATOMS: atom_id res chain seq x y z
N MET A 1 28.24 22.23 57.11
CA MET A 1 27.47 21.21 56.36
C MET A 1 27.80 21.37 54.87
N PRO A 2 28.51 20.40 54.26
CA PRO A 2 28.91 20.43 52.86
C PRO A 2 27.85 19.73 51.99
N GLY A 3 27.52 20.26 50.81
CA GLY A 3 26.66 19.54 49.87
C GLY A 3 26.24 20.37 48.66
N ASN A 4 26.42 19.78 47.47
CA ASN A 4 25.71 20.09 46.21
C ASN A 4 26.26 21.06 45.15
N CYS A 5 27.57 21.35 45.08
CA CYS A 5 28.14 21.98 43.87
C CYS A 5 28.52 20.99 42.73
N ARG A 6 28.48 19.67 42.95
CA ARG A 6 28.87 18.68 41.92
C ARG A 6 27.73 18.17 41.03
N PHE A 7 26.47 18.38 41.40
CA PHE A 7 25.33 17.87 40.62
C PHE A 7 24.85 18.81 39.51
N GLN A 8 25.15 20.11 39.62
CA GLN A 8 24.66 21.12 38.66
C GLN A 8 25.46 21.14 37.36
N ILE A 9 26.74 20.72 37.38
CA ILE A 9 27.61 20.70 36.20
C ILE A 9 27.27 19.55 35.25
N SER A 10 26.78 18.40 35.75
CA SER A 10 26.38 17.27 34.89
C SER A 10 25.08 17.53 34.10
N TYR A 11 24.13 18.28 34.66
CA TYR A 11 22.88 18.62 33.95
C TYR A 11 23.12 19.60 32.78
N LEU A 12 24.07 20.52 32.92
CA LEU A 12 24.46 21.44 31.84
C LEU A 12 25.14 20.72 30.66
N PHE A 13 25.92 19.66 30.90
CA PHE A 13 26.53 18.88 29.81
C PHE A 13 25.55 17.94 29.09
N HIS A 14 24.49 17.48 29.76
CA HIS A 14 23.46 16.63 29.13
C HIS A 14 22.48 17.45 28.27
N ALA A 15 22.21 18.71 28.66
CA ALA A 15 21.34 19.63 27.91
C ALA A 15 22.00 20.14 26.62
N THR A 16 23.30 20.40 26.62
CA THR A 16 24.05 20.86 25.43
C THR A 16 24.15 19.77 24.34
N GLY A 17 24.27 18.49 24.72
CA GLY A 17 24.29 17.37 23.78
C GLY A 17 22.96 17.17 23.02
N HIS A 18 21.82 17.39 23.68
CA HIS A 18 20.51 17.36 23.03
C HIS A 18 20.31 18.57 22.10
N ALA A 19 20.74 19.77 22.51
CA ALA A 19 20.66 20.96 21.67
C ALA A 19 21.53 20.83 20.40
N GLN A 20 22.74 20.28 20.50
CA GLN A 20 23.62 20.01 19.35
C GLN A 20 23.04 18.95 18.40
N ARG A 21 22.40 17.89 18.92
CA ARG A 21 21.71 16.90 18.07
C ARG A 21 20.49 17.48 17.35
N LEU A 22 19.72 18.34 18.02
CA LEU A 22 18.57 19.02 17.40
C LEU A 22 19.01 20.04 16.34
N ALA A 23 20.09 20.77 16.57
CA ALA A 23 20.69 21.68 15.60
C ALA A 23 21.29 20.93 14.38
N ALA A 24 21.90 19.75 14.60
CA ALA A 24 22.39 18.91 13.52
C ALA A 24 21.24 18.32 12.69
N LEU A 25 20.15 17.90 13.34
CA LEU A 25 18.95 17.40 12.67
C LEU A 25 18.24 18.51 11.87
N SER A 26 18.13 19.73 12.42
CA SER A 26 17.52 20.86 11.69
C SER A 26 18.35 21.28 10.48
N GLY A 27 19.69 21.30 10.61
CA GLY A 27 20.60 21.56 9.49
C GLY A 27 20.52 20.49 8.40
N GLN A 28 20.44 19.21 8.77
CA GLN A 28 20.25 18.11 7.81
C GLN A 28 18.89 18.19 7.12
N VAL A 29 17.82 18.48 7.84
CA VAL A 29 16.48 18.63 7.26
C VAL A 29 16.44 19.82 6.30
N ALA A 30 16.99 20.98 6.68
CA ALA A 30 17.06 22.16 5.82
C ALA A 30 17.88 21.90 4.54
N ALA A 31 19.04 21.24 4.67
CA ALA A 31 19.85 20.85 3.52
C ALA A 31 19.13 19.86 2.58
N ASN A 32 18.41 18.90 3.16
CA ASN A 32 17.65 17.91 2.38
C ASN A 32 16.41 18.54 1.71
N TRP A 33 15.77 19.50 2.39
CA TRP A 33 14.63 20.25 1.84
C TRP A 33 15.07 21.15 0.69
N SER A 34 16.18 21.87 0.86
CA SER A 34 16.81 22.71 -0.17
C SER A 34 17.18 21.87 -1.41
N ARG A 35 17.89 20.75 -1.20
CA ARG A 35 18.26 19.81 -2.28
C ARG A 35 17.03 19.23 -2.99
N SER A 36 15.96 18.91 -2.26
CA SER A 36 14.70 18.45 -2.86
C SER A 36 14.02 19.54 -3.70
N SER A 37 14.11 20.80 -3.25
CA SER A 37 13.48 21.94 -3.94
C SER A 37 14.17 22.24 -5.27
N GLU A 38 15.50 22.09 -5.31
CA GLU A 38 16.33 22.30 -6.49
C GLU A 38 16.14 21.19 -7.53
N ILE A 39 16.09 19.93 -7.09
CA ILE A 39 15.74 18.78 -7.94
C ILE A 39 14.34 18.96 -8.55
N ARG A 40 13.36 19.46 -7.77
CA ARG A 40 12.00 19.70 -8.26
C ARG A 40 11.98 20.84 -9.28
N ARG A 41 12.69 21.94 -8.99
CA ARG A 41 12.78 23.14 -9.85
C ARG A 41 13.42 22.84 -11.21
N ASN A 42 14.47 22.03 -11.26
CA ASN A 42 15.16 21.71 -12.52
C ASN A 42 14.47 20.62 -13.36
N ARG A 43 13.57 19.82 -12.76
CA ARG A 43 12.87 18.73 -13.46
C ARG A 43 11.56 19.17 -14.12
N ILE A 44 10.87 20.18 -13.56
CA ILE A 44 9.59 20.68 -14.11
C ILE A 44 9.71 21.21 -15.55
N PRO A 45 10.75 22.00 -15.92
CA PRO A 45 10.90 22.49 -17.30
C PRO A 45 11.22 21.36 -18.29
N GLN A 46 11.90 20.29 -17.84
CA GLN A 46 12.18 19.11 -18.68
C GLN A 46 10.93 18.26 -18.93
N LEU A 47 10.02 18.16 -17.95
CA LEU A 47 8.73 17.47 -18.10
C LEU A 47 7.77 18.20 -19.06
N LEU A 48 7.90 19.52 -19.19
CA LEU A 48 7.09 20.34 -20.10
C LEU A 48 7.65 20.40 -21.53
N LYS A 49 8.97 20.18 -21.72
CA LYS A 49 9.65 20.23 -23.03
C LYS A 49 9.66 18.89 -23.80
N GLY A 50 9.45 17.76 -23.11
CA GLY A 50 9.25 16.46 -23.76
C GLY A 50 7.80 16.32 -24.18
N GLY A 51 7.53 16.48 -25.48
CA GLY A 51 6.19 16.65 -26.03
C GLY A 51 5.16 15.61 -25.60
N ILE A 52 3.90 16.01 -25.73
CA ILE A 52 2.64 15.26 -25.53
C ILE A 52 2.53 14.04 -26.50
N ALA A 53 3.59 13.68 -27.22
CA ALA A 53 3.57 12.65 -28.25
C ALA A 53 3.89 11.25 -27.68
N MET A 54 2.86 10.39 -27.61
CA MET A 54 2.87 8.92 -27.73
C MET A 54 3.67 8.05 -26.74
N ASN A 55 4.59 8.58 -25.93
CA ASN A 55 5.38 7.79 -24.96
C ASN A 55 4.81 7.76 -23.54
N TRP A 56 3.67 8.42 -23.30
CA TRP A 56 3.06 8.44 -21.97
C TRP A 56 2.41 7.08 -21.62
N LEU A 57 1.80 6.41 -22.60
CA LEU A 57 1.18 5.08 -22.42
C LEU A 57 2.20 3.98 -22.13
N THR A 58 3.42 4.11 -22.64
CA THR A 58 4.54 3.18 -22.43
C THR A 58 5.42 3.56 -21.24
N ALA A 59 5.15 4.71 -20.59
CA ALA A 59 5.94 5.18 -19.47
C ALA A 59 5.73 4.29 -18.24
N LYS A 60 6.83 3.79 -17.66
CA LYS A 60 6.81 2.94 -16.46
C LYS A 60 6.16 3.59 -15.23
N ARG A 61 6.13 4.92 -15.18
CA ARG A 61 5.58 5.69 -14.05
C ARG A 61 4.84 6.91 -14.58
N TRP A 62 3.58 7.04 -14.18
CA TRP A 62 2.75 8.20 -14.47
C TRP A 62 2.78 9.19 -13.31
N SER A 63 2.38 10.44 -13.58
CA SER A 63 2.21 11.44 -12.52
C SER A 63 1.11 11.00 -11.54
N PRO A 64 1.33 11.07 -10.21
CA PRO A 64 0.33 10.70 -9.21
C PRO A 64 -0.99 11.45 -9.40
N TYR A 65 -0.93 12.71 -9.83
CA TYR A 65 -2.11 13.55 -10.07
C TYR A 65 -2.93 13.06 -11.26
N GLN A 66 -2.26 12.61 -12.34
CA GLN A 66 -2.93 12.07 -13.53
C GLN A 66 -3.61 10.74 -13.20
N VAL A 67 -2.93 9.86 -12.49
CA VAL A 67 -3.49 8.58 -12.05
C VAL A 67 -4.68 8.80 -11.12
N GLY A 68 -4.57 9.74 -10.17
CA GLY A 68 -5.67 10.09 -9.27
C GLY A 68 -6.90 10.61 -10.02
N LEU A 69 -6.71 11.50 -11.00
CA LEU A 69 -7.79 12.02 -11.84
C LEU A 69 -8.47 10.90 -12.64
N LEU A 70 -7.70 10.02 -13.27
CA LEU A 70 -8.24 8.90 -14.05
C LEU A 70 -8.99 7.89 -13.18
N ILE A 71 -8.48 7.57 -11.98
CA ILE A 71 -9.19 6.73 -11.01
C ILE A 71 -10.49 7.40 -10.56
N GLY A 72 -10.48 8.71 -10.32
CA GLY A 72 -11.68 9.48 -9.97
C GLY A 72 -12.76 9.41 -11.07
N VAL A 73 -12.38 9.64 -12.32
CA VAL A 73 -13.28 9.50 -13.48
C VAL A 73 -13.79 8.06 -13.61
N LEU A 74 -12.92 7.06 -13.44
CA LEU A 74 -13.31 5.66 -13.44
C LEU A 74 -14.33 5.35 -12.33
N CYS A 75 -14.19 5.94 -11.14
CA CYS A 75 -15.15 5.78 -10.07
C CYS A 75 -16.53 6.33 -10.46
N TRP A 76 -16.59 7.52 -11.06
CA TRP A 76 -17.87 8.08 -11.54
C TRP A 76 -18.53 7.18 -12.57
N VAL A 77 -17.77 6.69 -13.56
CA VAL A 77 -18.28 5.76 -14.57
C VAL A 77 -18.75 4.45 -13.92
N ALA A 78 -18.00 3.91 -12.97
CA ALA A 78 -18.36 2.67 -12.28
C ALA A 78 -19.63 2.83 -11.43
N PHE A 79 -19.79 3.96 -10.73
CA PHE A 79 -21.01 4.26 -10.00
C PHE A 79 -22.19 4.47 -10.96
N TYR A 80 -22.00 5.18 -12.06
CA TYR A 80 -23.05 5.41 -13.04
C TYR A 80 -23.56 4.12 -13.71
N ILE A 81 -22.67 3.17 -14.01
CA ILE A 81 -23.04 1.93 -14.72
C ILE A 81 -23.59 0.86 -13.77
N SER A 82 -23.11 0.81 -12.53
CA SER A 82 -23.36 -0.36 -11.67
C SER A 82 -23.84 -0.05 -10.26
N ASP A 83 -23.89 1.22 -9.82
CA ASP A 83 -24.32 1.60 -8.46
C ASP A 83 -23.59 0.85 -7.33
N ARG A 84 -22.43 0.25 -7.62
CA ARG A 84 -21.62 -0.55 -6.68
C ARG A 84 -20.24 0.07 -6.50
N PRO A 85 -19.69 0.06 -5.28
CA PRO A 85 -18.33 0.54 -5.04
C PRO A 85 -17.27 -0.39 -5.64
N LEU A 86 -16.07 0.16 -5.89
CA LEU A 86 -14.90 -0.53 -6.40
C LEU A 86 -14.27 -1.43 -5.31
N ALA A 87 -14.82 -2.62 -5.13
CA ALA A 87 -14.38 -3.59 -4.15
C ALA A 87 -13.87 -4.88 -4.80
N ALA A 88 -12.58 -5.17 -4.67
CA ALA A 88 -11.99 -6.40 -5.20
C ALA A 88 -12.24 -7.63 -4.31
N SER A 89 -12.31 -7.44 -2.98
CA SER A 89 -12.34 -8.56 -2.03
C SER A 89 -13.63 -9.38 -2.02
N ALA A 90 -14.72 -8.85 -2.55
CA ALA A 90 -15.98 -9.59 -2.70
C ALA A 90 -15.88 -10.64 -3.83
N ALA A 91 -15.13 -10.35 -4.90
CA ALA A 91 -14.92 -11.29 -5.99
C ALA A 91 -14.23 -12.57 -5.52
N PHE A 92 -13.23 -12.47 -4.63
CA PHE A 92 -12.56 -13.64 -4.06
C PHE A 92 -13.50 -14.52 -3.23
N ALA A 93 -14.36 -13.91 -2.41
CA ALA A 93 -15.35 -14.65 -1.62
C ALA A 93 -16.41 -15.32 -2.51
N LYS A 94 -16.84 -14.65 -3.59
CA LYS A 94 -17.74 -15.24 -4.59
C LYS A 94 -17.09 -16.40 -5.34
N SER A 95 -15.83 -16.27 -5.75
CA SER A 95 -15.10 -17.39 -6.37
C SER A 95 -15.01 -18.59 -5.43
N ALA A 96 -14.73 -18.37 -4.15
CA ALA A 96 -14.75 -19.44 -3.14
C ALA A 96 -16.14 -20.07 -3.02
N ALA A 97 -17.22 -19.27 -2.98
CA ALA A 97 -18.60 -19.75 -2.94
C ALA A 97 -18.97 -20.57 -4.19
N MET A 98 -18.52 -20.17 -5.39
CA MET A 98 -18.73 -20.91 -6.63
C MET A 98 -18.01 -22.26 -6.63
N ILE A 99 -16.77 -22.29 -6.13
CA ILE A 99 -15.98 -23.52 -6.00
C ILE A 99 -16.62 -24.46 -4.98
N GLU A 100 -17.05 -23.94 -3.83
CA GLU A 100 -17.72 -24.73 -2.78
C GLU A 100 -19.05 -25.30 -3.26
N LYS A 101 -19.86 -24.50 -3.97
CA LYS A 101 -21.09 -25.00 -4.61
C LYS A 101 -20.83 -26.10 -5.64
N ALA A 102 -19.74 -26.01 -6.39
CA ALA A 102 -19.38 -27.01 -7.40
C ALA A 102 -18.78 -28.29 -6.82
N ALA A 103 -18.02 -28.18 -5.71
CA ALA A 103 -17.33 -29.30 -5.09
C ALA A 103 -18.18 -30.04 -4.04
N ALA A 104 -19.04 -29.33 -3.30
CA ALA A 104 -19.84 -29.88 -2.21
C ALA A 104 -21.19 -29.15 -2.09
N PRO A 105 -22.16 -29.44 -2.97
CA PRO A 105 -23.45 -28.74 -3.01
C PRO A 105 -24.28 -28.90 -1.72
N GLU A 106 -24.15 -30.02 -1.00
CA GLU A 106 -24.82 -30.22 0.29
C GLU A 106 -24.23 -29.34 1.41
N HIS A 107 -22.90 -29.19 1.45
CA HIS A 107 -22.24 -28.33 2.43
C HIS A 107 -22.53 -26.85 2.17
N TYR A 108 -22.63 -26.45 0.90
CA TYR A 108 -23.03 -25.10 0.52
C TYR A 108 -24.46 -24.76 1.00
N ALA A 109 -25.41 -25.69 0.89
CA ALA A 109 -26.80 -25.49 1.30
C ALA A 109 -26.98 -25.32 2.82
N GLU A 110 -26.11 -25.93 3.63
CA GLU A 110 -26.13 -25.80 5.10
C GLU A 110 -25.34 -24.59 5.61
N ASN A 111 -24.42 -24.04 4.81
CA ASN A 111 -23.50 -23.02 5.24
C ASN A 111 -24.15 -21.62 5.24
N LYS A 112 -24.62 -21.20 6.43
CA LYS A 112 -25.24 -19.89 6.69
C LYS A 112 -24.37 -18.70 6.28
N TYR A 113 -23.04 -18.85 6.15
CA TYR A 113 -22.15 -17.77 5.76
C TYR A 113 -22.39 -17.26 4.34
N PHE A 114 -22.64 -18.17 3.37
CA PHE A 114 -22.90 -17.79 1.99
C PHE A 114 -24.35 -17.37 1.75
N HIS A 115 -25.28 -17.92 2.52
CA HIS A 115 -26.71 -17.62 2.41
C HIS A 115 -27.15 -16.35 3.18
N SER A 116 -26.47 -15.95 4.26
CA SER A 116 -26.81 -14.77 5.06
C SER A 116 -26.41 -13.43 4.44
N GLN A 117 -25.66 -13.47 3.35
CA GLN A 117 -25.08 -12.29 2.71
C GLN A 117 -25.38 -12.38 1.21
N GLU A 118 -26.52 -11.84 0.79
CA GLU A 118 -26.96 -11.76 -0.62
C GLU A 118 -25.85 -11.20 -1.55
N LYS A 119 -24.96 -10.39 -0.97
CA LYS A 119 -23.72 -9.86 -1.56
C LYS A 119 -22.74 -10.91 -2.08
N TYR A 120 -22.81 -12.19 -1.66
CA TYR A 120 -21.90 -13.27 -2.08
C TYR A 120 -22.57 -14.39 -2.87
N ALA A 121 -23.77 -14.13 -3.43
CA ALA A 121 -24.39 -15.06 -4.36
C ALA A 121 -23.35 -15.51 -5.42
N PRO A 122 -23.29 -16.83 -5.75
CA PRO A 122 -22.33 -17.41 -6.68
C PRO A 122 -22.70 -17.09 -8.12
N VAL A 123 -22.89 -15.80 -8.39
CA VAL A 123 -23.18 -15.23 -9.70
C VAL A 123 -22.01 -14.31 -10.05
N PRO A 124 -21.44 -14.43 -11.27
CA PRO A 124 -20.45 -13.49 -11.75
C PRO A 124 -21.13 -12.12 -11.88
N ASP A 125 -20.82 -11.26 -10.94
CA ASP A 125 -21.35 -9.91 -10.83
C ASP A 125 -20.33 -8.91 -11.38
N TRP A 126 -20.71 -7.63 -11.47
CA TRP A 126 -19.85 -6.54 -11.93
C TRP A 126 -18.48 -6.53 -11.23
N GLN A 127 -18.43 -6.77 -9.92
CA GLN A 127 -17.18 -6.81 -9.15
C GLN A 127 -16.23 -7.93 -9.58
N TRP A 128 -16.78 -9.06 -10.05
CA TRP A 128 -15.98 -10.17 -10.56
C TRP A 128 -15.38 -9.82 -11.92
N MET A 129 -16.19 -9.24 -12.82
CA MET A 129 -15.72 -8.70 -14.10
C MET A 129 -14.65 -7.62 -13.91
N LEU A 130 -14.81 -6.77 -12.89
CA LEU A 130 -13.85 -5.74 -12.54
C LEU A 130 -12.48 -6.31 -12.13
N VAL A 131 -12.45 -7.38 -11.33
CA VAL A 131 -11.18 -8.02 -10.95
C VAL A 131 -10.49 -8.65 -12.17
N VAL A 132 -11.26 -9.29 -13.06
CA VAL A 132 -10.73 -9.80 -14.34
C VAL A 132 -10.19 -8.65 -15.20
N GLY A 133 -10.91 -7.53 -15.28
CA GLY A 133 -10.48 -6.32 -16.00
C GLY A 133 -9.21 -5.71 -15.43
N ILE A 134 -9.06 -5.66 -14.10
CA ILE A 134 -7.82 -5.22 -13.44
C ILE A 134 -6.65 -6.14 -13.81
N PHE A 135 -6.87 -7.46 -13.77
CA PHE A 135 -5.83 -8.42 -14.12
C PHE A 135 -5.39 -8.29 -15.59
N ALA A 136 -6.34 -8.26 -16.52
CA ALA A 136 -6.08 -8.08 -17.94
C ALA A 136 -5.42 -6.73 -18.24
N GLY A 137 -5.90 -5.66 -17.62
CA GLY A 137 -5.34 -4.31 -17.77
C GLY A 137 -3.92 -4.20 -17.21
N ALA A 138 -3.64 -4.79 -16.05
CA ALA A 138 -2.30 -4.84 -15.48
C ALA A 138 -1.33 -5.64 -16.37
N LEU A 139 -1.78 -6.76 -16.93
CA LEU A 139 -0.99 -7.56 -17.86
C LEU A 139 -0.68 -6.77 -19.15
N PHE A 140 -1.70 -6.16 -19.76
CA PHE A 140 -1.54 -5.36 -20.97
C PHE A 140 -0.61 -4.17 -20.76
N SER A 141 -0.78 -3.44 -19.65
CA SER A 141 0.09 -2.32 -19.27
C SER A 141 1.54 -2.77 -19.02
N GLY A 142 1.74 -3.91 -18.36
CA GLY A 142 3.06 -4.49 -18.12
C GLY A 142 3.77 -4.93 -19.40
N LEU A 143 3.02 -5.47 -20.36
CA LEU A 143 3.53 -5.87 -21.68
C LEU A 143 3.94 -4.65 -22.52
N ILE A 144 3.08 -3.63 -22.60
CA ILE A 144 3.36 -2.39 -23.36
C ILE A 144 4.56 -1.65 -22.77
N SER A 145 4.62 -1.54 -21.43
CA SER A 145 5.70 -0.82 -20.74
C SER A 145 6.99 -1.62 -20.60
N ARG A 146 6.98 -2.91 -21.01
CA ARG A 146 8.08 -3.87 -20.84
C ARG A 146 8.67 -3.84 -19.42
N ASP A 147 7.80 -3.85 -18.42
CA ASP A 147 8.19 -3.77 -17.00
C ASP A 147 7.81 -5.01 -16.18
N ILE A 148 7.49 -6.11 -16.86
CA ILE A 148 7.29 -7.39 -16.20
C ILE A 148 8.65 -7.93 -15.72
N LYS A 149 8.82 -7.95 -14.40
CA LYS A 149 10.00 -8.49 -13.73
C LYS A 149 9.57 -9.62 -12.80
N PRO A 150 9.75 -10.89 -13.20
CA PRO A 150 9.44 -12.01 -12.32
C PRO A 150 10.48 -12.06 -11.20
N GLU A 151 10.07 -11.64 -10.00
CA GLU A 151 10.94 -11.61 -8.81
C GLU A 151 10.24 -12.33 -7.65
N ILE A 152 10.77 -13.51 -7.27
CA ILE A 152 10.21 -14.33 -6.18
C ILE A 152 10.58 -13.73 -4.81
N VAL A 153 11.78 -13.16 -4.70
CA VAL A 153 12.29 -12.54 -3.48
C VAL A 153 12.67 -11.09 -3.79
N PRO A 154 11.81 -10.12 -3.44
CA PRO A 154 12.09 -8.70 -3.64
C PRO A 154 13.38 -8.26 -2.95
N GLU A 155 14.15 -7.37 -3.58
CA GLU A 155 15.39 -6.83 -2.99
C GLU A 155 15.18 -6.26 -1.57
N VAL A 156 14.03 -5.62 -1.30
CA VAL A 156 13.68 -5.10 0.03
C VAL A 156 13.59 -6.22 1.09
N TRP A 157 13.03 -7.37 0.71
CA TRP A 157 12.98 -8.54 1.58
C TRP A 157 14.37 -9.16 1.76
N ARG A 158 15.14 -9.22 0.66
CA ARG A 158 16.50 -9.75 0.67
C ARG A 158 17.41 -8.96 1.61
N SER A 159 17.32 -7.63 1.57
CA SER A 159 18.08 -6.73 2.45
C SER A 159 17.62 -6.78 3.91
N GLY A 160 16.34 -7.06 4.16
CA GLY A 160 15.75 -7.03 5.50
C GLY A 160 15.84 -8.34 6.26
N ILE A 161 15.34 -9.43 5.67
CA ILE A 161 15.10 -10.71 6.35
C ILE A 161 16.04 -11.80 5.82
N GLY A 162 16.23 -11.86 4.50
CA GLY A 162 17.19 -12.78 3.87
C GLY A 162 16.73 -13.29 2.51
N ARG A 163 17.51 -14.19 1.91
CA ARG A 163 17.32 -14.67 0.53
C ARG A 163 16.41 -15.91 0.41
N SER A 164 15.86 -16.43 1.50
CA SER A 164 15.04 -17.66 1.48
C SER A 164 13.68 -17.40 0.84
N ALA A 165 13.43 -18.05 -0.31
CA ALA A 165 12.14 -18.00 -1.00
C ALA A 165 11.02 -18.66 -0.20
N ALA A 166 11.30 -19.81 0.43
CA ALA A 166 10.30 -20.53 1.25
C ALA A 166 9.82 -19.67 2.43
N LEU A 167 10.75 -19.00 3.11
CA LEU A 167 10.41 -18.09 4.20
C LEU A 167 9.57 -16.90 3.69
N ARG A 168 9.96 -16.31 2.56
CA ARG A 168 9.20 -15.21 1.92
C ARG A 168 7.76 -15.60 1.59
N LEU A 169 7.58 -16.79 1.01
CA LEU A 169 6.27 -17.34 0.64
C LEU A 169 5.41 -17.62 1.87
N LEU A 170 5.99 -18.22 2.91
CA LEU A 170 5.29 -18.47 4.17
C LEU A 170 4.78 -17.17 4.81
N TRP A 171 5.64 -16.15 4.91
CA TRP A 171 5.23 -14.83 5.42
C TRP A 171 4.24 -14.13 4.51
N ALA A 172 4.35 -14.28 3.18
CA ALA A 172 3.36 -13.76 2.24
C ALA A 172 1.98 -14.39 2.48
N PHE A 173 1.95 -15.70 2.68
CA PHE A 173 0.73 -16.45 2.92
C PHE A 173 0.09 -16.06 4.25
N ILE A 174 0.84 -16.06 5.34
CA ILE A 174 0.36 -15.65 6.67
C ILE A 174 -0.16 -14.20 6.62
N GLY A 175 0.59 -13.30 5.98
CA GLY A 175 0.17 -11.90 5.79
C GLY A 175 -1.11 -11.79 4.96
N GLY A 176 -1.24 -12.60 3.89
CA GLY A 176 -2.44 -12.66 3.05
C GLY A 176 -3.68 -13.14 3.83
N VAL A 177 -3.53 -14.17 4.64
CA VAL A 177 -4.60 -14.67 5.53
C VAL A 177 -5.03 -13.58 6.52
N ALA A 178 -4.07 -12.93 7.19
CA ALA A 178 -4.37 -11.84 8.12
C ALA A 178 -5.05 -10.64 7.43
N LEU A 179 -4.60 -10.26 6.24
CA LEU A 179 -5.22 -9.19 5.44
C LEU A 179 -6.64 -9.54 5.01
N MET A 180 -6.89 -10.77 4.54
CA MET A 180 -8.22 -11.21 4.15
C MET A 180 -9.16 -11.28 5.35
N PHE A 181 -8.70 -11.84 6.47
CA PHE A 181 -9.46 -11.88 7.72
C PHE A 181 -9.83 -10.47 8.19
N GLY A 182 -8.88 -9.54 8.22
CA GLY A 182 -9.12 -8.13 8.53
C GLY A 182 -10.12 -7.47 7.57
N ALA A 183 -10.00 -7.73 6.27
CA ALA A 183 -10.91 -7.21 5.25
C ALA A 183 -12.34 -7.77 5.35
N ARG A 184 -12.54 -8.91 6.00
CA ARG A 184 -13.89 -9.44 6.33
C ARG A 184 -14.43 -8.79 7.60
N MET A 185 -13.62 -8.67 8.65
CA MET A 185 -14.04 -7.97 9.88
C MET A 185 -14.41 -6.51 9.62
N ALA A 186 -13.67 -5.82 8.75
CA ALA A 186 -13.95 -4.44 8.37
C ALA A 186 -15.10 -4.28 7.35
N GLY A 187 -15.69 -5.38 6.85
CA GLY A 187 -16.74 -5.33 5.84
C GLY A 187 -16.29 -4.85 4.44
N GLY A 188 -14.98 -4.75 4.20
CA GLY A 188 -14.42 -4.30 2.92
C GLY A 188 -12.90 -4.36 2.86
N CYS A 189 -12.35 -4.22 1.65
CA CYS A 189 -10.90 -4.11 1.43
C CYS A 189 -10.45 -2.65 1.35
N ALA A 190 -9.13 -2.47 1.28
CA ALA A 190 -8.51 -1.17 1.07
C ALA A 190 -9.00 -0.44 -0.19
N SER A 191 -9.32 -1.13 -1.30
CA SER A 191 -9.89 -0.45 -2.47
C SER A 191 -11.31 0.07 -2.20
N GLY A 192 -12.13 -0.72 -1.48
CA GLY A 192 -13.50 -0.35 -1.15
C GLY A 192 -13.59 0.79 -0.14
N HIS A 193 -12.86 0.70 0.97
CA HIS A 193 -12.81 1.77 1.98
C HIS A 193 -11.96 2.95 1.49
N GLY A 194 -10.87 2.68 0.80
CA GLY A 194 -9.91 3.71 0.40
C GLY A 194 -10.36 4.55 -0.78
N ILE A 195 -10.77 3.92 -1.88
CA ILE A 195 -11.16 4.62 -3.10
C ILE A 195 -12.63 5.04 -2.98
N SER A 196 -13.56 4.08 -2.95
CA SER A 196 -14.99 4.41 -2.94
C SER A 196 -15.46 5.05 -1.64
N GLY A 197 -15.06 4.52 -0.48
CA GLY A 197 -15.42 5.06 0.83
C GLY A 197 -14.77 6.42 1.13
N GLY A 198 -13.53 6.61 0.67
CA GLY A 198 -12.82 7.88 0.75
C GLY A 198 -13.49 8.99 -0.07
N LEU A 199 -13.90 8.69 -1.30
CA LEU A 199 -14.65 9.62 -2.17
C LEU A 199 -16.01 10.02 -1.58
N GLN A 200 -16.67 9.11 -0.86
CA GLN A 200 -17.94 9.36 -0.18
C GLN A 200 -17.78 10.11 1.16
N LEU A 201 -16.56 10.45 1.57
CA LEU A 201 -16.26 11.08 2.86
C LEU A 201 -16.84 10.29 4.06
N SER A 202 -16.94 8.96 3.92
CA SER A 202 -17.49 8.10 4.97
C SER A 202 -16.57 8.07 6.18
N VAL A 203 -17.07 8.46 7.35
CA VAL A 203 -16.29 8.48 8.60
C VAL A 203 -15.65 7.13 8.90
N GLY A 204 -16.38 6.03 8.72
CA GLY A 204 -15.85 4.68 8.92
C GLY A 204 -14.69 4.34 7.97
N SER A 205 -14.76 4.82 6.73
CA SER A 205 -13.69 4.61 5.73
C SER A 205 -12.43 5.42 6.04
N TRP A 206 -12.58 6.66 6.50
CA TRP A 206 -11.46 7.49 6.93
C TRP A 206 -10.78 6.94 8.18
N THR A 207 -11.55 6.44 9.15
CA THR A 207 -11.01 5.74 10.32
C THR A 207 -10.26 4.48 9.91
N PHE A 208 -10.84 3.65 9.04
CA PHE A 208 -10.19 2.45 8.52
C PHE A 208 -8.86 2.77 7.84
N LEU A 209 -8.83 3.80 6.98
CA LEU A 209 -7.61 4.25 6.30
C LEU A 209 -6.55 4.69 7.32
N GLY A 210 -6.91 5.55 8.27
CA GLY A 210 -5.99 6.05 9.29
C GLY A 210 -5.36 4.93 10.10
N VAL A 211 -6.17 4.00 10.61
CA VAL A 211 -5.67 2.85 11.38
C VAL A 211 -4.83 1.92 10.50
N SER A 212 -5.26 1.63 9.27
CA SER A 212 -4.51 0.75 8.37
C SER A 212 -3.13 1.30 8.01
N PHE A 213 -3.04 2.61 7.75
CA PHE A 213 -1.76 3.27 7.48
C PHE A 213 -0.86 3.29 8.72
N LEU A 214 -1.42 3.57 9.90
CA LEU A 214 -0.67 3.55 11.16
C LEU A 214 -0.13 2.15 11.45
N THR A 215 -0.99 1.14 11.46
CA THR A 215 -0.60 -0.25 11.70
C THR A 215 0.40 -0.73 10.67
N GLY A 216 0.18 -0.47 9.37
CA GLY A 216 1.12 -0.83 8.31
C GLY A 216 2.50 -0.18 8.49
N THR A 217 2.54 1.08 8.88
CA THR A 217 3.80 1.81 9.17
C THR A 217 4.50 1.22 10.39
N VAL A 218 3.77 0.96 11.47
CA VAL A 218 4.33 0.35 12.70
C VAL A 218 4.86 -1.05 12.40
N THR A 219 4.10 -1.89 11.69
CA THR A 219 4.54 -3.24 11.29
C THR A 219 5.76 -3.17 10.39
N ALA A 220 5.80 -2.28 9.39
CA ALA A 220 6.98 -2.10 8.54
C ALA A 220 8.20 -1.67 9.36
N CYS A 221 8.04 -0.73 10.28
CA CYS A 221 9.08 -0.36 11.22
C CYS A 221 9.53 -1.57 12.03
N LEU A 222 8.64 -2.31 12.69
CA LEU A 222 9.03 -3.47 13.51
C LEU A 222 9.78 -4.55 12.71
N VAL A 223 9.31 -4.86 11.50
CA VAL A 223 9.90 -5.90 10.65
C VAL A 223 11.27 -5.48 10.11
N TYR A 224 11.45 -4.21 9.71
CA TYR A 224 12.66 -3.74 9.04
C TYR A 224 13.60 -2.89 9.91
N ARG A 225 13.24 -2.55 11.17
CA ARG A 225 14.04 -1.71 12.08
C ARG A 225 15.35 -2.36 12.52
N THR A 226 15.49 -3.68 12.41
CA THR A 226 16.58 -4.40 13.08
C THR A 226 17.84 -4.61 12.22
N ARG A 227 17.88 -4.21 10.93
CA ARG A 227 19.05 -4.52 10.07
C ARG A 227 19.49 -3.39 9.12
N ARG A 228 19.77 -2.22 9.68
CA ARG A 228 20.57 -1.15 9.02
C ARG A 228 22.08 -1.25 9.32
N SER A 229 22.62 -2.42 9.64
CA SER A 229 24.07 -2.60 9.83
C SER A 229 24.64 -3.51 8.75
N LYS A 230 24.98 -2.88 7.62
CA LYS A 230 26.18 -3.08 6.79
C LYS A 230 25.89 -2.49 5.42
N THR A 231 26.20 -1.20 5.27
CA THR A 231 26.64 -0.69 3.98
C THR A 231 27.84 -1.55 3.57
N PRO A 232 27.80 -2.33 2.48
CA PRO A 232 29.04 -2.77 1.87
C PRO A 232 29.69 -1.47 1.37
N ALA A 233 30.84 -1.12 1.95
CA ALA A 233 31.73 -0.17 1.30
C ALA A 233 31.91 -0.68 -0.14
N GLN A 234 31.54 0.13 -1.11
CA GLN A 234 31.89 -0.14 -2.50
C GLN A 234 33.42 -0.15 -2.56
N GLN A 235 33.97 -1.33 -2.85
CA GLN A 235 35.26 -1.48 -3.51
C GLN A 235 34.99 -1.54 -5.01
#